data_AF-A0A256W4Q2-F1
#
_entry.id   AF-A0A256W4Q2-F1
#
_cell.length_a   1.000
_cell.length_b   1.000
_cell.length_c   1.000
_cell.angle_alpha   90.00
_cell.angle_beta   90.00
_cell.angle_gamma   90.00
#
_symmetry.space_group_name_H-M   'P 1'
#
loop_
_entity.id
_entity.type
_entity.pdbx_description
1 polymer ?
#
loop_
_entity_poly.entity_id
_entity_poly.type
_entity_poly.pdbx_seq_one_letter_code
_entity_poly.pdbx_strand_id
1 'polypeptide(L)'
;PRSLVKLIDFSSKYPTHLEWHSAINGKLYQVTIRYYYTDIPANGPTVSHRIDWVLPTRRSERTDGTEKVSLDYAGLGFYDLLASKVPLPEAGMKRYSDSVEYVFTVAHENFSIYLDVNKPSTSVVQERPSFSNIGNGIGLFSSRYNKIRPFVGLSQKSLDSLYNGSKTLHLGFVDRPFTP
;
A
#
# COMPACT_ATOMS: atom_id res chain seq x y z
N PRO A 1 26.38 -8.95 13.50
CA PRO A 1 25.38 -9.85 12.88
C PRO A 1 24.16 -9.07 12.35
N ARG A 2 24.06 -9.00 11.01
CA ARG A 2 22.92 -8.58 10.15
C ARG A 2 21.84 -7.68 10.79
N SER A 3 21.93 -6.38 10.47
CA SER A 3 20.92 -5.34 10.71
C SER A 3 19.48 -5.85 10.54
N LEU A 4 18.65 -5.61 11.55
CA LEU A 4 17.22 -5.94 11.61
C LEU A 4 16.34 -5.07 10.69
N VAL A 5 16.93 -4.15 9.93
CA VAL A 5 16.20 -3.33 8.95
C VAL A 5 16.02 -4.14 7.67
N LYS A 6 14.79 -4.58 7.39
CA LYS A 6 14.43 -5.04 6.05
C LYS A 6 14.40 -3.82 5.12
N LEU A 7 14.95 -3.97 3.92
CA LEU A 7 14.95 -2.93 2.89
C LEU A 7 14.12 -3.41 1.70
N ILE A 8 13.28 -2.53 1.14
CA ILE A 8 12.53 -2.81 -0.10
C ILE A 8 13.27 -2.22 -1.28
N ASP A 9 13.35 -2.99 -2.37
CA ASP A 9 13.87 -2.52 -3.64
C ASP A 9 12.74 -2.30 -4.66
N PHE A 10 12.45 -1.04 -4.98
CA PHE A 10 11.56 -0.62 -6.07
C PHE A 10 12.31 -0.32 -7.37
N SER A 11 13.64 -0.32 -7.38
CA SER A 11 14.45 -0.03 -8.58
C SER A 11 14.51 -1.20 -9.59
N SER A 12 14.06 -2.39 -9.19
CA SER A 12 14.06 -3.57 -10.04
C SER A 12 13.15 -3.40 -11.26
N LYS A 13 13.66 -3.81 -12.44
CA LYS A 13 12.88 -3.91 -13.68
C LYS A 13 11.97 -5.15 -13.69
N TYR A 14 12.25 -6.13 -12.83
CA TYR A 14 11.45 -7.34 -12.70
C TYR A 14 10.35 -7.14 -11.65
N PRO A 15 9.19 -7.79 -11.82
CA PRO A 15 8.14 -7.79 -10.81
C PRO A 15 8.66 -8.23 -9.45
N THR A 16 8.21 -7.55 -8.39
CA THR A 16 8.46 -7.99 -7.02
C THR A 16 7.34 -8.91 -6.59
N HIS A 17 7.72 -10.10 -6.11
CA HIS A 17 6.79 -11.12 -5.61
C HIS A 17 6.52 -10.89 -4.13
N LEU A 18 5.28 -10.52 -3.78
CA LEU A 18 4.81 -10.41 -2.40
C LEU A 18 3.95 -11.63 -2.06
N GLU A 19 4.29 -12.31 -0.98
CA GLU A 19 3.53 -13.47 -0.49
C GLU A 19 3.09 -13.28 0.96
N TRP A 20 1.88 -13.77 1.27
CA TRP A 20 1.36 -13.82 2.64
C TRP A 20 0.44 -15.01 2.83
N HIS A 21 0.21 -15.39 4.09
CA HIS A 21 -0.81 -16.36 4.44
C HIS A 21 -2.18 -15.68 4.56
N SER A 22 -3.21 -16.31 4.00
CA SER A 22 -4.59 -15.86 4.17
C SER A 22 -4.97 -15.83 5.65
N ALA A 23 -5.88 -14.93 6.00
CA ALA A 23 -6.52 -14.90 7.31
C ALA A 23 -7.70 -15.86 7.33
N ILE A 24 -7.98 -16.43 8.50
CA ILE A 24 -9.22 -17.19 8.73
C ILE A 24 -10.41 -16.28 8.41
N ASN A 25 -11.35 -16.76 7.59
CA ASN A 25 -12.50 -16.05 7.02
C ASN A 25 -12.20 -14.82 6.15
N GLY A 26 -10.93 -14.53 5.87
CA GLY A 26 -10.52 -13.46 4.98
C GLY A 26 -10.58 -13.91 3.53
N LYS A 27 -11.38 -13.24 2.70
CA LYS A 27 -11.61 -13.64 1.29
C LYS A 27 -11.00 -12.68 0.29
N LEU A 28 -11.08 -11.38 0.56
CA LEU A 28 -10.60 -10.34 -0.35
C LEU A 28 -9.53 -9.50 0.34
N TYR A 29 -8.36 -9.42 -0.30
CA TYR A 29 -7.18 -8.74 0.20
C TYR A 29 -6.88 -7.56 -0.70
N GLN A 30 -6.69 -6.39 -0.09
CA GLN A 30 -6.14 -5.20 -0.74
C GLN A 30 -4.84 -4.84 -0.03
N VAL A 31 -3.75 -4.84 -0.79
CA VAL A 31 -2.44 -4.42 -0.29
C VAL A 31 -2.24 -2.97 -0.69
N THR A 32 -1.87 -2.13 0.28
CA THR A 32 -1.43 -0.76 0.04
C THR A 32 0.02 -0.63 0.48
N ILE A 33 0.89 -0.17 -0.42
CA ILE A 33 2.25 0.24 -0.07
C ILE A 33 2.17 1.70 0.37
N ARG A 34 2.47 1.98 1.63
CA ARG A 34 2.45 3.32 2.19
C ARG A 34 3.88 3.82 2.35
N TYR A 35 4.20 4.92 1.68
CA TYR A 35 5.51 5.57 1.76
C TYR A 35 5.41 6.85 2.57
N TYR A 36 6.41 7.07 3.44
CA TYR A 36 6.54 8.26 4.25
C TYR A 36 7.78 9.05 3.86
N TYR A 37 7.66 10.37 3.86
CA TYR A 37 8.77 11.29 3.69
C TYR A 37 8.52 12.55 4.53
N THR A 38 9.59 13.29 4.78
CA THR A 38 9.56 14.49 5.60
C THR A 38 10.16 15.66 4.85
N ASP A 39 9.42 16.76 4.85
CA ASP A 39 9.84 18.05 4.33
C ASP A 39 10.31 18.94 5.48
N ILE A 40 11.47 19.55 5.31
CA ILE A 40 12.04 20.55 6.19
C ILE A 40 12.14 21.85 5.38
N PRO A 41 11.11 22.72 5.45
CA PRO A 41 11.14 24.03 4.79
C PRO A 41 12.31 24.88 5.27
N ALA A 42 12.75 25.82 4.43
CA ALA A 42 13.79 26.78 4.84
C ALA A 42 13.35 27.63 6.04
N ASN A 43 12.06 28.00 6.06
CA ASN A 43 11.42 28.73 7.13
C ASN A 43 10.11 28.03 7.49
N GLY A 44 10.07 27.38 8.65
CA GLY A 44 8.83 26.76 9.14
C GLY A 44 9.04 25.45 9.87
N PRO A 45 7.93 24.82 10.31
CA PRO A 45 7.99 23.53 10.98
C PRO A 45 8.29 22.41 9.99
N THR A 46 8.92 21.35 10.49
CA THR A 46 9.04 20.08 9.78
C THR A 46 7.65 19.48 9.53
N VAL A 47 7.42 18.99 8.32
CA VAL A 47 6.13 18.40 7.90
C VAL A 47 6.35 16.97 7.42
N SER A 48 5.60 16.02 7.99
CA SER A 48 5.62 14.62 7.56
C SER A 48 4.48 14.33 6.60
N HIS A 49 4.78 13.60 5.54
CA HIS A 49 3.86 13.26 4.47
C HIS A 49 3.74 11.74 4.33
N ARG A 50 2.62 11.30 3.74
CA ARG A 50 2.41 9.91 3.34
C ARG A 50 1.79 9.81 1.95
N ILE A 51 2.18 8.79 1.20
CA ILE A 51 1.62 8.44 -0.10
C ILE A 51 1.22 6.97 -0.08
N ASP A 52 -0.03 6.71 -0.45
CA ASP A 52 -0.62 5.37 -0.49
C ASP A 52 -0.67 4.87 -1.94
N TRP A 53 0.08 3.83 -2.23
CA TRP A 53 0.02 3.09 -3.49
C TRP A 53 -0.86 1.86 -3.32
N VAL A 54 -2.10 1.98 -3.76
CA VAL A 54 -3.08 0.88 -3.68
C VAL A 54 -2.84 -0.10 -4.82
N LEU A 55 -2.49 -1.34 -4.48
CA LEU A 55 -2.29 -2.41 -5.45
C LEU A 55 -3.61 -3.11 -5.80
N PRO A 56 -3.65 -3.85 -6.93
CA PRO A 56 -4.82 -4.64 -7.30
C PRO A 56 -5.23 -5.63 -6.20
N THR A 57 -6.54 -5.81 -6.02
CA THR A 57 -7.06 -6.76 -5.03
C THR A 57 -6.75 -8.20 -5.41
N ARG A 58 -6.57 -9.06 -4.40
CA ARG A 58 -6.42 -10.51 -4.54
C ARG A 58 -7.51 -11.22 -3.76
N ARG A 59 -8.08 -12.26 -4.34
CA ARG A 59 -9.08 -13.12 -3.70
C ARG A 59 -8.38 -14.41 -3.29
N SER A 60 -8.59 -14.85 -2.05
CA SER A 60 -8.15 -16.18 -1.64
C SER A 60 -9.18 -17.22 -2.09
N GLU A 61 -8.70 -18.38 -2.50
CA GLU A 61 -9.54 -19.52 -2.85
C GLU A 61 -10.16 -20.12 -1.57
N ARG A 62 -9.36 -20.23 -0.51
CA ARG A 62 -9.70 -20.78 0.80
C ARG A 62 -9.80 -19.68 1.85
N THR A 63 -10.59 -19.95 2.88
CA THR A 63 -10.83 -19.06 4.03
C THR A 63 -10.39 -19.70 5.35
N ASP A 64 -9.73 -20.85 5.32
CA ASP A 64 -9.23 -21.55 6.52
C ASP A 64 -7.88 -21.01 7.03
N GLY A 65 -7.33 -19.98 6.38
CA GLY A 65 -6.05 -19.36 6.75
C GLY A 65 -4.79 -20.14 6.33
N THR A 66 -4.95 -21.24 5.57
CA THR A 66 -3.82 -22.10 5.17
C THR A 66 -3.21 -21.73 3.82
N GLU A 67 -3.95 -20.97 3.01
CA GLU A 67 -3.53 -20.60 1.66
C GLU A 67 -2.41 -19.56 1.67
N LYS A 68 -1.42 -19.77 0.80
CA LYS A 68 -0.44 -18.74 0.43
C LYS A 68 -1.00 -17.93 -0.73
N VAL A 69 -1.25 -16.65 -0.48
CA VAL A 69 -1.68 -15.70 -1.50
C VAL A 69 -0.46 -14.92 -1.97
N SER A 70 -0.37 -14.70 -3.28
CA SER A 70 0.71 -13.93 -3.89
C SER A 70 0.18 -12.75 -4.71
N LEU A 71 0.99 -11.69 -4.78
CA LEU A 71 0.76 -10.51 -5.59
C LEU A 71 2.08 -10.03 -6.16
N ASP A 72 2.08 -9.86 -7.48
CA ASP A 72 3.18 -9.24 -8.19
C ASP A 72 2.88 -7.78 -8.45
N TYR A 73 3.88 -6.93 -8.26
CA TYR A 73 3.81 -5.53 -8.64
C TYR A 73 5.15 -5.07 -9.25
N ALA A 74 5.07 -4.15 -10.20
CA ALA A 74 6.25 -3.59 -10.87
C ALA A 74 6.81 -2.43 -10.04
N GLY A 75 7.94 -2.63 -9.37
CA GLY A 75 8.53 -1.64 -8.44
C GLY A 75 8.69 -0.25 -9.05
N LEU A 76 9.04 -0.15 -10.34
CA LEU A 76 9.21 1.13 -11.03
C LEU A 76 7.98 2.04 -11.02
N GLY A 77 6.77 1.48 -10.88
CA GLY A 77 5.53 2.24 -10.76
C GLY A 77 5.47 3.11 -9.49
N PHE A 78 6.29 2.80 -8.48
CA PHE A 78 6.48 3.63 -7.31
C PHE A 78 6.97 5.05 -7.68
N TYR A 79 7.97 5.15 -8.56
CA TYR A 79 8.54 6.45 -8.96
C TYR A 79 7.57 7.25 -9.83
N ASP A 80 6.75 6.58 -10.65
CA ASP A 80 5.67 7.23 -11.40
C ASP A 80 4.61 7.83 -10.45
N LEU A 81 4.24 7.08 -9.41
CA LEU A 81 3.33 7.56 -8.40
C LEU A 81 3.89 8.80 -7.70
N LEU A 82 5.16 8.77 -7.27
CA LEU A 82 5.79 9.92 -6.63
C LEU A 82 5.79 11.14 -7.54
N ALA A 83 6.20 10.98 -8.80
CA ALA A 83 6.18 12.06 -9.79
C ALA A 83 4.79 12.70 -9.97
N SER A 84 3.72 11.90 -9.80
CA SER A 84 2.33 12.38 -9.93
C SER A 84 1.73 12.98 -8.65
N LYS A 85 2.28 12.67 -7.47
CA LYS A 85 1.67 13.00 -6.17
C LYS A 85 2.50 13.96 -5.32
N VAL A 86 3.80 13.98 -5.52
CA VAL A 86 4.71 14.83 -4.75
C VAL A 86 4.85 16.16 -5.47
N PRO A 87 4.54 17.30 -4.82
CA PRO A 87 4.76 18.61 -5.42
C PRO A 87 6.25 18.94 -5.52
N LEU A 88 6.59 19.86 -6.42
CA LEU A 88 7.93 20.42 -6.51
C LEU A 88 8.37 21.02 -5.16
N PRO A 89 9.65 20.90 -4.79
CA PRO A 89 10.15 21.43 -3.54
C PRO A 89 10.14 22.96 -3.52
N GLU A 90 9.86 23.54 -2.36
CA GLU A 90 10.03 24.98 -2.15
C GLU A 90 11.53 25.35 -2.12
N ALA A 91 11.85 26.61 -2.41
CA ALA A 91 13.23 27.09 -2.40
C ALA A 91 13.88 26.90 -1.02
N GLY A 92 15.01 26.20 -0.98
CA GLY A 92 15.76 25.92 0.26
C GLY A 92 15.15 24.82 1.13
N MET A 93 14.05 24.19 0.73
CA MET A 93 13.48 23.05 1.42
C MET A 93 14.35 21.80 1.24
N LYS A 94 14.50 21.02 2.30
CA LYS A 94 15.11 19.68 2.24
C LYS A 94 14.04 18.62 2.40
N ARG A 95 14.06 17.61 1.53
CA ARG A 95 13.10 16.51 1.55
C ARG A 95 13.82 15.19 1.77
N TYR A 96 13.38 14.43 2.77
CA TYR A 96 14.02 13.19 3.21
C TYR A 96 13.06 12.01 3.12
N SER A 97 13.53 10.90 2.56
CA SER A 97 12.84 9.60 2.64
C SER A 97 12.84 9.10 4.08
N ASP A 98 11.71 8.54 4.53
CA ASP A 98 11.58 7.96 5.88
C ASP A 98 11.46 6.44 5.85
N SER A 99 10.26 5.94 5.49
CA SER A 99 9.94 4.52 5.63
C SER A 99 8.84 4.09 4.67
N VAL A 100 8.74 2.78 4.49
CA VAL A 100 7.70 2.10 3.72
C VAL A 100 7.00 1.08 4.61
N GLU A 101 5.68 0.97 4.44
CA GLU A 101 4.84 -0.01 5.11
C GLU A 101 3.98 -0.76 4.10
N TYR A 102 3.78 -2.06 4.33
CA TYR A 102 2.67 -2.80 3.71
C TYR A 102 1.47 -2.78 4.64
N VAL A 103 0.36 -2.25 4.14
CA VAL A 103 -0.93 -2.21 4.82
C VAL A 103 -1.86 -3.21 4.13
N PHE A 104 -2.21 -4.29 4.85
CA PHE A 104 -3.16 -5.29 4.37
C PHE A 104 -4.56 -4.92 4.87
N THR A 105 -5.49 -4.66 3.95
CA THR A 105 -6.91 -4.59 4.24
C THR A 105 -7.57 -5.90 3.83
N VAL A 106 -8.17 -6.59 4.79
CA VAL A 106 -8.84 -7.88 4.56
C VAL A 106 -10.34 -7.73 4.76
N ALA A 107 -11.10 -8.16 3.76
CA ALA A 107 -12.54 -8.23 3.76
C ALA A 107 -13.00 -9.68 4.00
N HIS A 108 -13.96 -9.82 4.93
CA HIS A 108 -14.60 -11.09 5.25
C HIS A 108 -15.36 -11.65 4.03
N GLU A 109 -15.52 -12.97 3.96
CA GLU A 109 -16.22 -13.66 2.87
C GLU A 109 -17.61 -13.10 2.58
N ASN A 110 -18.44 -12.91 3.62
CA ASN A 110 -19.79 -12.34 3.50
C ASN A 110 -19.80 -10.92 2.89
N PHE A 111 -18.77 -10.10 3.17
CA PHE A 111 -18.66 -8.78 2.57
C PHE A 111 -18.15 -8.82 1.13
N SER A 112 -17.25 -9.75 0.81
CA SER A 112 -16.83 -9.98 -0.57
C SER A 112 -18.02 -10.43 -1.45
N ILE A 113 -18.89 -11.31 -0.94
CA ILE A 113 -20.11 -11.73 -1.64
C ILE A 113 -21.04 -10.54 -1.85
N TYR A 114 -21.23 -9.69 -0.83
CA TYR A 114 -22.03 -8.47 -0.97
C TYR A 114 -21.45 -7.52 -2.03
N LEU A 115 -20.14 -7.29 -2.02
CA LEU A 115 -19.47 -6.47 -3.05
C LEU A 115 -19.71 -7.05 -4.44
N ASP A 116 -19.64 -8.36 -4.62
CA ASP A 116 -19.86 -9.00 -5.92
C ASP A 116 -21.31 -8.90 -6.41
N VAL A 117 -22.29 -9.10 -5.52
CA VAL A 117 -23.72 -9.01 -5.84
C VAL A 117 -24.18 -7.57 -6.12
N ASN A 118 -23.45 -6.58 -5.57
CA ASN A 118 -23.75 -5.16 -5.79
C ASN A 118 -22.80 -4.47 -6.78
N LYS A 119 -21.84 -5.20 -7.37
CA LYS A 119 -21.16 -4.70 -8.57
C LYS A 119 -22.23 -4.53 -9.65
N PRO A 120 -22.23 -3.40 -10.39
CA PRO A 120 -23.20 -3.21 -11.45
C PRO A 120 -23.04 -4.34 -12.48
N SER A 121 -24.00 -5.25 -12.52
CA SER A 121 -24.11 -6.23 -13.60
C SER A 121 -24.76 -5.51 -14.78
N THR A 122 -24.00 -5.30 -15.84
CA THR A 122 -24.64 -5.08 -17.14
C THR A 122 -25.30 -6.41 -17.51
N SER A 123 -26.62 -6.40 -17.46
CA SER A 123 -27.55 -7.44 -17.92
C SER A 123 -27.91 -8.53 -16.90
N VAL A 124 -29.22 -8.53 -16.60
CA VAL A 124 -30.04 -9.56 -15.96
C VAL A 124 -30.00 -9.60 -14.42
N VAL A 125 -31.16 -9.27 -13.85
CA VAL A 125 -31.51 -9.30 -12.43
C VAL A 125 -31.34 -10.72 -11.89
N GLN A 126 -30.43 -10.90 -10.93
CA GLN A 126 -30.35 -12.10 -10.10
C GLN A 126 -30.80 -11.76 -8.68
N GLU A 127 -31.69 -12.58 -8.11
CA GLU A 127 -32.28 -12.37 -6.79
C GLU A 127 -31.20 -12.38 -5.69
N ARG A 128 -31.22 -11.34 -4.85
CA ARG A 128 -30.30 -11.17 -3.73
C ARG A 128 -30.74 -12.06 -2.56
N PRO A 129 -29.86 -12.87 -1.95
CA PRO A 129 -30.22 -13.63 -0.76
C PRO A 129 -30.52 -12.68 0.41
N SER A 130 -31.69 -12.84 1.03
CA SER A 130 -32.09 -12.09 2.22
C SER A 130 -31.69 -12.86 3.47
N PHE A 131 -30.96 -12.22 4.38
CA PHE A 131 -30.70 -12.72 5.73
C PHE A 131 -31.51 -11.89 6.72
N SER A 132 -32.43 -12.54 7.43
CA SER A 132 -33.62 -11.96 8.07
C SER A 132 -33.42 -11.48 9.51
N ASN A 133 -32.27 -10.89 9.86
CA ASN A 133 -31.97 -10.64 11.27
C ASN A 133 -32.06 -9.15 11.69
N ILE A 134 -32.49 -8.23 10.83
CA ILE A 134 -32.66 -6.81 11.19
C ILE A 134 -33.91 -6.22 10.54
N GLY A 135 -34.87 -5.77 11.36
CA GLY A 135 -35.97 -4.94 10.92
C GLY A 135 -35.49 -3.54 10.54
N ASN A 136 -35.75 -3.12 9.30
CA ASN A 136 -35.56 -1.77 8.76
C ASN A 136 -34.17 -1.14 8.91
N GLY A 137 -33.11 -1.94 8.74
CA GLY A 137 -31.75 -1.45 8.52
C GLY A 137 -30.89 -2.48 7.81
N ILE A 138 -30.46 -2.19 6.57
CA ILE A 138 -29.42 -2.98 5.90
C ILE A 138 -28.08 -2.59 6.55
N GLY A 139 -27.76 -3.24 7.66
CA GLY A 139 -26.48 -3.09 8.36
C GLY A 139 -25.69 -4.39 8.26
N LEU A 140 -24.68 -4.43 7.38
CA LEU A 140 -23.75 -5.55 7.33
C LEU A 140 -22.67 -5.35 8.39
N PHE A 141 -22.67 -6.20 9.42
CA PHE A 141 -21.58 -6.31 10.39
C PHE A 141 -20.41 -7.09 9.75
N SER A 142 -19.60 -6.42 8.92
CA SER A 142 -18.35 -7.01 8.40
C SER A 142 -17.16 -6.50 9.19
N SER A 143 -16.33 -7.40 9.69
CA SER A 143 -15.05 -7.06 10.30
C SER A 143 -14.03 -6.67 9.21
N ARG A 144 -13.31 -5.57 9.44
CA ARG A 144 -12.13 -5.18 8.65
C ARG A 144 -10.92 -5.37 9.55
N TYR A 145 -9.99 -6.23 9.14
CA TYR A 145 -8.73 -6.43 9.85
C TYR A 145 -7.59 -5.74 9.09
N ASN A 146 -6.80 -4.92 9.80
CA ASN A 146 -5.62 -4.24 9.27
C ASN A 146 -4.36 -4.79 9.96
N LYS A 147 -3.39 -5.25 9.18
CA LYS A 147 -2.07 -5.66 9.67
C LYS A 147 -0.98 -4.78 9.06
N ILE A 148 -0.13 -4.21 9.91
CA ILE A 148 0.98 -3.33 9.52
C ILE A 148 2.32 -4.05 9.69
N ARG A 149 3.24 -3.87 8.74
CA ARG A 149 4.66 -4.22 8.86
C ARG A 149 5.47 -2.92 8.87
N PRO A 150 5.86 -2.40 10.05
CA PRO A 150 6.46 -1.08 10.15
C PRO A 150 7.97 -1.10 9.84
N PHE A 151 8.51 0.07 9.47
CA PHE A 151 9.94 0.38 9.38
C PHE A 151 10.77 -0.41 8.35
N VAL A 152 10.25 -0.53 7.12
CA VAL A 152 11.04 -1.04 6.00
C VAL A 152 11.64 0.15 5.27
N GLY A 153 12.97 0.31 5.31
CA GLY A 153 13.65 1.37 4.57
C GLY A 153 13.66 1.07 3.07
N LEU A 154 13.98 2.07 2.24
CA LEU A 154 14.32 1.82 0.84
C LEU A 154 15.74 1.25 0.75
N SER A 155 15.97 0.31 -0.16
CA SER A 155 17.31 -0.18 -0.48
C SER A 155 18.18 0.95 -1.03
N GLN A 156 19.51 0.82 -0.96
CA GLN A 156 20.41 1.84 -1.51
C GLN A 156 20.11 2.13 -2.99
N LYS A 157 19.88 1.10 -3.81
CA LYS A 157 19.53 1.27 -5.23
C LYS A 157 18.22 2.02 -5.44
N SER A 158 17.25 1.80 -4.53
CA SER A 158 15.98 2.53 -4.56
C SER A 158 16.14 3.98 -4.12
N LEU A 159 16.99 4.25 -3.13
CA LEU A 159 17.35 5.62 -2.75
C LEU A 159 18.09 6.33 -3.89
N ASP A 160 19.05 5.67 -4.54
CA ASP A 160 19.76 6.24 -5.69
C ASP A 160 18.78 6.58 -6.83
N SER A 161 17.81 5.72 -7.10
CA SER A 161 16.75 5.97 -8.09
C SER A 161 15.82 7.09 -7.66
N LEU A 162 15.53 7.22 -6.36
CA LEU A 162 14.73 8.32 -5.80
C LEU A 162 15.44 9.67 -5.96
N TYR A 163 16.72 9.73 -5.62
CA TYR A 163 17.51 10.97 -5.62
C TYR A 163 17.93 11.40 -7.04
N ASN A 164 18.34 10.44 -7.87
CA ASN A 164 19.01 10.72 -9.14
C ASN A 164 18.23 10.25 -10.37
N GLY A 165 17.11 9.54 -10.19
CA GLY A 165 16.32 9.01 -11.29
C GLY A 165 15.59 10.11 -12.06
N SER A 166 15.46 9.93 -13.39
CA SER A 166 14.80 10.91 -14.27
C SER A 166 13.36 11.25 -13.87
N LYS A 167 12.66 10.32 -13.20
CA LYS A 167 11.29 10.49 -12.73
C LYS A 167 11.15 11.30 -11.45
N THR A 168 12.18 11.35 -10.60
CA THR A 168 12.04 11.90 -9.23
C THR A 168 13.14 12.88 -8.83
N LEU A 169 14.20 13.05 -9.64
CA LEU A 169 15.25 14.04 -9.40
C LEU A 169 14.69 15.43 -9.14
N HIS A 170 13.69 15.85 -9.92
CA HIS A 170 13.04 17.16 -9.79
C HIS A 170 12.20 17.32 -8.51
N LEU A 171 11.93 16.24 -7.78
CA LEU A 171 11.17 16.26 -6.53
C LEU A 171 12.03 16.65 -5.32
N GLY A 172 13.35 16.77 -5.49
CA GLY A 172 14.27 17.35 -4.49
C GLY A 172 14.55 16.46 -3.27
N PHE A 173 14.37 15.14 -3.39
CA PHE A 173 14.79 14.22 -2.33
C PHE A 173 16.31 14.21 -2.19
N VAL A 174 16.79 14.30 -0.95
CA VAL A 174 18.20 14.30 -0.61
C VAL A 174 18.52 13.26 0.46
N ASP A 175 19.79 12.85 0.50
CA ASP A 175 20.23 11.91 1.52
C ASP A 175 20.16 12.53 2.92
N ARG A 176 19.70 11.73 3.89
CA ARG A 176 19.59 12.17 5.27
C ARG A 176 20.97 12.11 5.92
N PRO A 177 21.57 13.25 6.32
CA PRO A 177 22.85 13.20 7.00
C PRO A 177 22.68 12.41 8.30
N PHE A 178 23.60 11.48 8.56
CA PHE A 178 23.69 10.81 9.84
C PHE A 178 23.97 11.86 10.91
N THR A 179 22.98 12.19 11.72
CA THR A 179 23.23 12.93 12.97
C THR A 179 23.70 11.92 14.01
N PRO A 180 24.97 12.03 14.50
CA PRO A 180 25.49 11.15 15.54
C PRO A 180 24.74 11.29 16.86
#